data_AF-A0A947EBD7-F1
#
_entry.id   AF-A0A947EBD7-F1
#
_cell.length_a   1.000
_cell.length_b   1.000
_cell.length_c   1.000
_cell.angle_alpha   90.00
_cell.angle_beta   90.00
_cell.angle_gamma   90.00
#
_symmetry.space_group_name_H-M   'P 1'
#
loop_
_entity.id
_entity.type
_entity.pdbx_description
1 polymer ?
#
loop_
_entity_poly.entity_id
_entity_poly.type
_entity_poly.pdbx_seq_one_letter_code
_entity_poly.pdbx_strand_id
1 'polypeptide(L)'
;FEVEALDLVGSGAPFASTVIRKMLEAGDVDAAAAMLGRPFELRGTVVHGDSRGRTIGIPTANLEIVREYAVPRRGVYVAEVTVADSIEQAVVNVGVRPTFGGGQEVIEVHLLDFEGDLYDSEIAVRFLTHVRDEQRFDGIDELVDQIHRDIGTAREQFARRS
;
A
#
# COMPACT_ATOMS: atom_id res chain seq x y z
N PHE A 1 0.04 24.82 42.15
CA PHE A 1 -0.33 23.99 41.01
C PHE A 1 -1.44 24.71 40.30
N GLU A 2 -1.16 25.20 39.10
CA GLU A 2 -2.03 25.05 37.93
C GLU A 2 -1.20 25.55 36.75
N VAL A 3 -0.79 24.64 35.88
CA VAL A 3 -0.29 25.00 34.56
C VAL A 3 -1.32 24.40 33.61
N GLU A 4 -2.30 25.20 33.25
CA GLU A 4 -3.14 24.93 32.09
C GLU A 4 -2.28 25.17 30.85
N ALA A 5 -2.07 24.10 30.07
CA ALA A 5 -1.44 24.17 28.76
C ALA A 5 -2.50 23.79 27.71
N LEU A 6 -3.19 24.81 27.21
CA LEU A 6 -3.94 24.88 25.95
C LEU A 6 -3.62 26.29 25.42
N ASP A 7 -3.06 26.53 24.24
CA ASP A 7 -3.32 25.92 22.94
C ASP A 7 -2.09 25.99 22.02
N LEU A 8 -2.04 25.09 21.05
CA LEU A 8 -1.30 25.29 19.79
C LEU A 8 -2.26 25.14 18.62
N VAL A 9 -3.05 26.19 18.38
CA VAL A 9 -3.67 26.43 17.08
C VAL A 9 -2.63 27.12 16.20
N GLY A 10 -1.97 26.34 15.33
CA GLY A 10 -1.13 26.85 14.23
C GLY A 10 0.39 26.76 14.47
N SER A 11 0.97 25.57 14.27
CA SER A 11 2.37 25.30 13.85
C SER A 11 2.82 23.85 14.08
N GLY A 12 1.90 22.90 14.31
CA GLY A 12 2.21 21.46 14.38
C GLY A 12 2.37 20.73 13.04
N ALA A 13 2.02 21.38 11.92
CA ALA A 13 1.95 20.73 10.60
C ALA A 13 3.30 20.21 10.04
N PRO A 14 4.44 20.94 10.15
CA PRO A 14 5.73 20.41 9.67
C PRO A 14 6.20 19.22 10.50
N PHE A 15 5.97 19.26 11.81
CA PHE A 15 6.31 18.17 12.73
C PHE A 15 5.46 16.94 12.43
N ALA A 16 4.15 17.11 12.27
CA ALA A 16 3.23 16.03 11.94
C ALA A 16 3.58 15.36 10.61
N SER A 17 3.84 16.14 9.55
CA SER A 17 4.24 15.61 8.25
C SER A 17 5.57 14.84 8.32
N THR A 18 6.56 15.35 9.06
CA THR A 18 7.84 14.67 9.26
C THR A 18 7.68 13.36 10.03
N VAL A 19 6.84 13.34 11.07
CA VAL A 19 6.57 12.16 11.88
C VAL A 19 5.82 11.10 11.08
N ILE A 20 4.78 11.49 10.33
CA ILE A 20 4.03 10.58 9.45
C ILE A 20 4.96 9.98 8.40
N ARG A 21 5.84 10.78 7.77
CA ARG A 21 6.84 10.25 6.82
C ARG A 21 7.74 9.20 7.46
N LYS A 22 8.23 9.42 8.67
CA LYS A 22 9.04 8.43 9.40
C LYS A 22 8.27 7.15 9.71
N MET A 23 6.98 7.25 10.05
CA MET A 23 6.12 6.08 10.26
C MET A 23 5.94 5.29 8.96
N LEU A 24 5.67 5.98 7.85
CA LEU A 24 5.58 5.36 6.52
C LEU A 24 6.90 4.69 6.11
N GLU A 25 8.04 5.36 6.31
CA GLU A 25 9.39 4.83 6.06
C GLU A 25 9.71 3.59 6.93
N ALA A 26 9.11 3.49 8.12
CA ALA A 26 9.21 2.31 8.99
C ALA A 26 8.20 1.21 8.62
N GLY A 27 7.24 1.50 7.72
CA GLY A 27 6.16 0.60 7.34
C GLY A 27 4.97 0.59 8.31
N ASP A 28 4.97 1.46 9.31
CA ASP A 28 3.93 1.56 10.35
C ASP A 28 2.75 2.41 9.86
N VAL A 29 2.00 1.86 8.90
CA VAL A 29 0.85 2.51 8.29
C VAL A 29 -0.32 2.65 9.28
N ASP A 30 -0.43 1.76 10.27
CA ASP A 30 -1.43 1.83 11.33
C ASP A 30 -1.17 3.04 12.26
N ALA A 31 0.07 3.26 12.70
CA ALA A 31 0.42 4.44 13.50
C ALA A 31 0.26 5.74 12.70
N ALA A 32 0.64 5.74 11.42
CA ALA A 32 0.39 6.85 10.52
C ALA A 32 -1.11 7.17 10.42
N ALA A 33 -1.95 6.14 10.31
CA ALA A 33 -3.40 6.29 10.25
C ALA A 33 -3.99 6.86 11.54
N ALA A 34 -3.52 6.41 12.71
CA ALA A 34 -3.93 6.94 14.00
C ALA A 34 -3.62 8.44 14.14
N MET A 35 -2.47 8.88 13.62
CA MET A 35 -2.07 10.28 13.64
C MET A 35 -2.82 11.13 12.60
N LEU A 36 -3.13 10.56 11.43
CA LEU A 36 -3.88 11.22 10.35
C LEU A 36 -5.39 11.27 10.62
N GLY A 37 -5.92 10.42 11.50
CA GLY A 37 -7.35 10.19 11.69
C GLY A 37 -8.00 9.39 10.56
N ARG A 38 -7.21 8.84 9.63
CA ARG A 38 -7.64 8.02 8.50
C ARG A 38 -6.45 7.23 7.93
N PRO A 39 -6.67 6.11 7.22
CA PRO A 39 -5.62 5.40 6.51
C PRO A 39 -4.81 6.31 5.58
N PHE A 40 -3.52 6.03 5.44
CA PHE A 40 -2.69 6.70 4.44
C PHE A 40 -3.16 6.32 3.04
N GLU A 41 -3.35 7.31 2.16
CA GLU A 41 -3.91 7.13 0.82
C GLU A 41 -2.88 7.54 -0.25
N LEU A 42 -2.68 6.67 -1.23
CA LEU A 42 -1.97 6.98 -2.48
C LEU A 42 -2.95 6.99 -3.65
N ARG A 43 -2.78 7.94 -4.56
CA ARG A 43 -3.53 8.01 -5.82
C ARG A 43 -2.59 7.83 -6.98
N GLY A 44 -3.06 7.14 -8.01
CA GLY A 44 -2.28 6.92 -9.20
C GLY A 44 -3.12 6.34 -10.33
N THR A 45 -2.50 6.25 -11.50
CA THR A 45 -3.09 5.64 -12.69
C THR A 45 -2.59 4.22 -12.81
N VAL A 46 -3.50 3.29 -13.09
CA VAL A 46 -3.14 1.91 -13.38
C VAL A 46 -2.53 1.85 -14.77
N VAL A 47 -1.30 1.33 -14.84
CA VAL A 47 -0.52 1.20 -16.06
C VAL A 47 -0.21 -0.26 -16.36
N HIS A 48 0.19 -0.51 -17.61
CA HIS A 48 0.62 -1.83 -18.03
C HIS A 48 1.98 -2.18 -17.41
N GLY A 49 2.01 -3.23 -16.58
CA GLY A 49 3.22 -3.82 -16.04
C GLY A 49 3.79 -4.95 -16.89
N ASP A 50 4.63 -5.79 -16.29
CA ASP A 50 5.23 -6.96 -16.97
C ASP A 50 4.27 -8.15 -17.06
N SER A 51 3.03 -8.00 -16.58
CA SER A 51 1.97 -9.02 -16.54
C SER A 51 2.37 -10.37 -15.92
N ARG A 52 3.44 -10.42 -15.11
CA ARG A 52 3.99 -11.64 -14.50
C ARG A 52 3.01 -12.28 -13.53
N GLY A 53 2.28 -11.49 -12.75
CA GLY A 53 1.25 -12.01 -11.84
C GLY A 53 0.20 -12.86 -12.58
N ARG A 54 -0.22 -12.42 -13.77
CA ARG A 54 -1.18 -13.15 -14.59
C ARG A 54 -0.68 -14.53 -15.01
N THR A 55 0.62 -14.67 -15.28
CA THR A 55 1.20 -15.97 -15.67
C THR A 55 1.20 -17.01 -14.55
N ILE A 56 1.10 -16.58 -13.29
CA ILE A 56 0.99 -17.45 -12.12
C ILE A 56 -0.42 -17.50 -11.51
N GLY A 57 -1.42 -16.94 -12.22
CA GLY A 57 -2.82 -16.94 -11.77
C GLY A 57 -3.16 -15.86 -10.74
N ILE A 58 -2.29 -14.87 -10.51
CA ILE A 58 -2.47 -13.80 -9.53
C ILE A 58 -2.40 -12.45 -10.24
N PRO A 59 -3.48 -12.00 -10.90
CA PRO A 59 -3.47 -10.77 -11.69
C PRO A 59 -3.19 -9.56 -10.80
N THR A 60 -2.23 -8.73 -11.18
CA THR A 60 -1.88 -7.49 -10.49
C THR A 60 -1.96 -6.30 -11.44
N ALA A 61 -2.36 -5.15 -10.89
CA ALA A 61 -2.35 -3.86 -11.55
C ALA A 61 -1.14 -3.05 -11.06
N ASN A 62 -0.32 -2.53 -11.98
CA ASN A 62 0.80 -1.69 -11.62
C ASN A 62 0.31 -0.24 -11.49
N LEU A 63 0.60 0.40 -10.36
CA LEU A 63 0.16 1.76 -10.07
C LEU A 63 1.29 2.74 -10.33
N GLU A 64 1.09 3.66 -11.27
CA GLU A 64 1.97 4.81 -11.46
C GLU A 64 1.49 5.97 -10.57
N ILE A 65 2.35 6.40 -9.67
CA ILE A 65 2.08 7.50 -8.73
C ILE A 65 2.84 8.77 -9.11
N VAL A 66 2.35 9.91 -8.64
CA VAL A 66 3.08 11.18 -8.73
C VAL A 66 4.33 11.09 -7.83
N ARG A 67 5.51 11.39 -8.37
CA ARG A 67 6.83 11.23 -7.71
C ARG A 67 7.00 11.96 -6.38
N GLU A 68 6.14 12.91 -6.06
CA GLU A 68 6.22 13.73 -4.84
C GLU A 68 5.50 13.09 -3.65
N TYR A 69 4.79 11.97 -3.86
CA TYR A 69 4.09 11.27 -2.80
C TYR A 69 5.04 10.46 -1.93
N ALA A 70 4.81 10.50 -0.62
CA ALA A 70 5.48 9.60 0.31
C ALA A 70 4.98 8.17 0.05
N VAL A 71 5.89 7.23 -0.14
CA VAL A 71 5.53 5.82 -0.31
C VAL A 71 5.87 5.09 0.98
N PRO A 72 4.99 4.20 1.49
CA PRO A 72 5.32 3.34 2.61
C PRO A 72 6.59 2.52 2.32
N ARG A 73 7.19 2.00 3.38
CA ARG A 73 8.33 1.08 3.28
C ARG A 73 8.01 -0.07 2.32
N ARG A 74 9.04 -0.63 1.71
CA ARG A 74 8.88 -1.80 0.85
C ARG A 74 8.37 -2.99 1.65
N GLY A 75 7.41 -3.70 1.07
CA GLY A 75 6.72 -4.78 1.74
C GLY A 75 5.36 -5.09 1.12
N VAL A 76 4.60 -5.93 1.79
CA VAL A 76 3.23 -6.31 1.44
C VAL A 76 2.27 -5.73 2.47
N TYR A 77 1.16 -5.20 1.99
CA TYR A 77 0.16 -4.50 2.77
C TYR A 77 -1.25 -5.02 2.47
N VAL A 78 -2.10 -5.00 3.48
CA VAL A 78 -3.56 -5.06 3.30
C VAL A 78 -4.04 -3.64 3.00
N ALA A 79 -4.86 -3.48 1.97
CA ALA A 79 -5.36 -2.18 1.55
C ALA A 79 -6.81 -2.24 1.08
N GLU A 80 -7.47 -1.09 1.14
CA GLU A 80 -8.71 -0.82 0.41
C GLU A 80 -8.40 0.00 -0.82
N VAL A 81 -9.05 -0.32 -1.94
CA VAL A 81 -8.85 0.38 -3.21
C VAL A 81 -10.17 0.93 -3.69
N THR A 82 -10.24 2.25 -3.84
CA THR A 82 -11.38 2.88 -4.51
C THR A 82 -11.19 2.79 -6.02
N VAL A 83 -12.11 2.10 -6.69
CA VAL A 83 -12.20 1.98 -8.14
C VAL A 83 -13.54 2.55 -8.57
N ALA A 84 -13.54 3.67 -9.29
CA ALA A 84 -14.76 4.43 -9.58
C ALA A 84 -15.59 4.68 -8.30
N ASP A 85 -16.80 4.11 -8.21
CA ASP A 85 -17.72 4.26 -7.09
C ASP A 85 -17.73 3.06 -6.11
N SER A 86 -16.83 2.07 -6.29
CA SER A 86 -16.71 0.91 -5.40
C SER A 86 -15.43 0.96 -4.56
N ILE A 87 -15.47 0.27 -3.41
CA ILE A 87 -14.30 0.02 -2.55
C ILE A 87 -14.03 -1.47 -2.57
N GLU A 88 -12.85 -1.83 -3.07
CA GLU A 88 -12.40 -3.20 -3.23
C GLU A 88 -11.35 -3.55 -2.18
N GLN A 89 -11.34 -4.80 -1.73
CA GLN A 89 -10.32 -5.33 -0.83
C GLN A 89 -9.08 -5.76 -1.61
N ALA A 90 -7.90 -5.45 -1.11
CA ALA A 90 -6.66 -5.68 -1.85
C ALA A 90 -5.48 -6.13 -0.98
N VAL A 91 -4.55 -6.80 -1.65
CA VAL A 91 -3.16 -6.95 -1.23
C VAL A 91 -2.31 -6.06 -2.12
N VAL A 92 -1.41 -5.27 -1.51
CA VAL A 92 -0.55 -4.34 -2.23
C VAL A 92 0.91 -4.68 -1.94
N ASN A 93 1.69 -4.89 -2.99
CA ASN A 93 3.14 -4.94 -2.91
C ASN A 93 3.72 -3.54 -3.20
N VAL A 94 4.58 -3.08 -2.31
CA VAL A 94 5.45 -1.92 -2.53
C VAL A 94 6.87 -2.44 -2.67
N GLY A 95 7.46 -2.30 -3.85
CA GLY A 95 8.78 -2.80 -4.15
C GLY A 95 9.60 -1.85 -5.01
N VAL A 96 10.73 -2.34 -5.52
CA VAL A 96 11.56 -1.61 -6.47
C VAL A 96 11.95 -2.49 -7.65
N ARG A 97 11.75 -1.96 -8.85
CA ARG A 97 12.28 -2.53 -10.08
C ARG A 97 13.73 -2.06 -10.25
N PRO A 98 14.72 -2.96 -10.33
CA PRO A 98 16.09 -2.58 -10.63
C PRO A 98 16.16 -1.93 -12.01
N THR A 99 16.60 -0.68 -12.07
CA THR A 99 16.85 0.06 -13.31
C THR A 99 18.25 0.67 -13.25
N PHE A 100 18.90 0.85 -14.41
CA PHE A 100 20.16 1.58 -14.49
C PHE A 100 19.95 3.02 -14.01
N GLY A 101 20.47 3.36 -12.82
CA GLY A 101 20.42 4.73 -12.27
C GLY A 101 19.70 4.93 -10.94
N GLY A 102 19.18 3.88 -10.28
CA GLY A 102 18.67 4.02 -8.90
C GLY A 102 17.45 3.19 -8.52
N GLY A 103 16.89 2.40 -9.42
CA GLY A 103 15.67 1.63 -9.17
C GLY A 103 14.41 2.51 -9.19
N GLN A 104 13.34 1.99 -9.78
CA GLN A 104 12.03 2.65 -9.79
C GLN A 104 11.12 1.98 -8.78
N GLU A 105 10.47 2.76 -7.91
CA GLU A 105 9.42 2.26 -7.02
C GLU A 105 8.27 1.68 -7.86
N VAL A 106 7.82 0.50 -7.49
CA VAL A 106 6.70 -0.17 -8.13
C VAL A 106 5.69 -0.52 -7.06
N ILE A 107 4.45 -0.12 -7.30
CA ILE A 107 3.31 -0.49 -6.48
C ILE A 107 2.45 -1.43 -7.31
N GLU A 108 2.24 -2.65 -6.83
CA GLU A 108 1.43 -3.67 -7.50
C GLU A 108 0.23 -3.99 -6.63
N VAL A 109 -0.97 -3.87 -7.20
CA VAL A 109 -2.24 -4.03 -6.50
C VAL A 109 -2.91 -5.31 -7.00
N HIS A 110 -3.22 -6.22 -6.07
CA HIS A 110 -4.05 -7.39 -6.33
C HIS A 110 -5.38 -7.22 -5.59
N LEU A 111 -6.47 -7.05 -6.35
CA LEU A 111 -7.82 -7.00 -5.80
C LEU A 111 -8.33 -8.42 -5.58
N LEU A 112 -8.88 -8.71 -4.40
CA LEU A 112 -9.11 -10.09 -3.94
C LEU A 112 -10.24 -10.83 -4.68
N ASP A 113 -11.30 -10.11 -5.04
CA ASP A 113 -12.53 -10.68 -5.62
C ASP A 113 -13.00 -9.87 -6.85
N PHE A 114 -12.08 -9.14 -7.49
CA PHE A 114 -12.40 -8.28 -8.62
C PHE A 114 -12.25 -9.01 -9.96
N GLU A 115 -13.28 -8.89 -10.79
CA GLU A 115 -13.26 -9.29 -12.19
C GLU A 115 -13.39 -8.05 -13.07
N GLY A 116 -12.44 -7.85 -13.98
CA GLY A 116 -12.46 -6.72 -14.90
C GLY A 116 -11.06 -6.27 -15.31
N ASP A 117 -11.03 -5.13 -15.99
CA ASP A 117 -9.82 -4.44 -16.38
C ASP A 117 -9.76 -3.07 -15.68
N LEU A 118 -8.59 -2.74 -15.14
CA LEU A 118 -8.32 -1.49 -14.46
C LEU A 118 -7.40 -0.57 -15.26
N TYR A 119 -6.88 -1.01 -16.41
CA TYR A 119 -5.92 -0.21 -17.18
C TYR A 119 -6.45 1.20 -17.47
N ASP A 120 -5.54 2.16 -17.37
CA ASP A 120 -5.78 3.60 -17.56
C ASP A 120 -6.77 4.23 -16.55
N SER A 121 -7.22 3.48 -15.54
CA SER A 121 -8.10 3.99 -14.49
C SER A 121 -7.30 4.68 -13.38
N GLU A 122 -7.83 5.79 -12.88
CA GLU A 122 -7.36 6.39 -11.63
C GLU A 122 -7.95 5.65 -10.44
N ILE A 123 -7.08 5.22 -9.52
CA ILE A 123 -7.48 4.53 -8.29
C ILE A 123 -6.88 5.20 -7.06
N ALA A 124 -7.54 5.01 -5.92
CA ALA A 124 -7.01 5.44 -4.61
C ALA A 124 -6.78 4.22 -3.72
N VAL A 125 -5.54 4.04 -3.24
CA VAL A 125 -5.11 2.92 -2.41
C VAL A 125 -4.93 3.40 -0.98
N ARG A 126 -5.74 2.86 -0.06
CA ARG A 126 -5.67 3.13 1.38
C ARG A 126 -4.98 1.98 2.09
N PHE A 127 -3.79 2.25 2.63
CA PHE A 127 -2.99 1.26 3.34
C PHE A 127 -3.56 1.05 4.74
N LEU A 128 -4.01 -0.18 5.03
CA LEU A 128 -4.63 -0.51 6.30
C LEU A 128 -3.63 -1.13 7.27
N THR A 129 -2.85 -2.10 6.82
CA THR A 129 -1.97 -2.88 7.70
C THR A 129 -0.76 -3.40 6.95
N HIS A 130 0.41 -3.35 7.57
CA HIS A 130 1.61 -4.00 7.05
C HIS A 130 1.58 -5.51 7.34
N VAL A 131 1.80 -6.33 6.31
CA VAL A 131 1.82 -7.80 6.40
C VAL A 131 3.24 -8.30 6.61
N ARG A 132 4.18 -7.89 5.76
CA ARG A 132 5.57 -8.34 5.80
C ARG A 132 6.49 -7.48 4.94
N ASP A 133 7.79 -7.57 5.24
CA ASP A 133 8.87 -7.03 4.40
C ASP A 133 8.98 -7.76 3.04
N GLU A 134 9.72 -7.13 2.11
CA GLU A 134 10.19 -7.82 0.90
C GLU A 134 11.01 -9.07 1.25
N GLN A 135 10.80 -10.13 0.49
CA GLN A 135 11.49 -11.40 0.66
C GLN A 135 12.07 -11.84 -0.68
N ARG A 136 13.22 -12.50 -0.62
CA ARG A 136 13.77 -13.21 -1.78
C ARG A 136 13.24 -14.64 -1.76
N PHE A 137 12.89 -15.14 -2.93
CA PHE A 137 12.42 -16.50 -3.13
C PHE A 137 13.40 -17.23 -4.03
N ASP A 138 13.64 -18.51 -3.72
CA ASP A 138 14.58 -19.35 -4.47
C ASP A 138 13.93 -19.93 -5.75
N GLY A 139 12.61 -19.80 -5.89
CA GLY A 139 11.86 -20.26 -7.05
C GLY A 139 10.45 -19.69 -7.16
N ILE A 140 9.81 -19.97 -8.30
CA ILE A 140 8.45 -19.50 -8.63
C ILE A 140 7.40 -20.10 -7.68
N ASP A 141 7.55 -21.37 -7.29
CA ASP A 141 6.59 -22.06 -6.42
C ASP A 141 6.57 -21.44 -5.02
N GLU A 142 7.74 -21.13 -4.45
CA GLU A 142 7.85 -20.48 -3.14
C GLU A 142 7.24 -19.07 -3.14
N LEU A 143 7.46 -18.32 -4.22
CA LEU A 143 6.83 -17.02 -4.44
C LEU A 143 5.30 -17.14 -4.47
N VAL A 144 4.76 -18.07 -5.27
CA VAL A 144 3.31 -18.29 -5.38
C VAL A 144 2.71 -18.68 -4.04
N ASP A 145 3.34 -19.62 -3.34
CA ASP A 145 2.89 -20.06 -2.01
C ASP A 145 2.88 -18.91 -1.00
N GLN A 146 3.88 -18.02 -1.03
CA GLN A 146 3.90 -16.86 -0.16
C GLN A 146 2.79 -15.86 -0.52
N ILE A 147 2.54 -15.62 -1.81
CA ILE A 147 1.46 -14.71 -2.22
C ILE A 147 0.09 -15.25 -1.77
N HIS A 148 -0.15 -16.55 -1.87
CA HIS A 148 -1.38 -17.15 -1.34
C HIS A 148 -1.51 -16.98 0.18
N ARG A 149 -0.42 -17.09 0.94
CA ARG A 149 -0.41 -16.79 2.39
C ARG A 149 -0.73 -15.32 2.67
N ASP A 150 -0.18 -14.41 1.88
CA ASP A 150 -0.44 -12.97 2.00
C ASP A 150 -1.92 -12.66 1.73
N ILE A 151 -2.51 -13.26 0.69
CA ILE A 151 -3.95 -13.19 0.37
C ILE A 151 -4.80 -13.75 1.49
N GLY A 152 -4.46 -14.92 2.03
CA GLY A 152 -5.15 -15.52 3.17
C GLY A 152 -5.15 -14.60 4.39
N THR A 153 -3.99 -14.02 4.71
CA THR A 153 -3.83 -13.05 5.80
C THR A 153 -4.75 -11.84 5.61
N ALA A 154 -4.81 -11.29 4.38
CA ALA A 154 -5.69 -10.16 4.08
C ALA A 154 -7.17 -10.50 4.28
N ARG A 155 -7.62 -11.66 3.77
CA ARG A 155 -9.01 -12.13 3.95
C ARG A 155 -9.37 -12.28 5.43
N GLU A 156 -8.49 -12.87 6.24
CA GLU A 156 -8.69 -13.00 7.68
C GLU A 156 -8.78 -11.63 8.39
N GLN A 157 -8.02 -10.64 7.95
CA GLN A 157 -8.10 -9.30 8.51
C GLN A 157 -9.41 -8.60 8.16
N PHE A 158 -9.85 -8.69 6.90
CA PHE A 158 -11.13 -8.11 6.49
C PHE A 158 -12.34 -8.79 7.17
N ALA A 159 -12.29 -10.11 7.34
CA ALA A 159 -13.32 -10.84 8.07
C ALA A 159 -13.44 -10.41 9.55
N ARG A 160 -12.34 -9.95 10.16
CA ARG A 160 -12.33 -9.44 11.55
C ARG A 160 -12.79 -7.98 11.67
N ARG A 161 -12.79 -7.22 10.57
CA ARG A 161 -13.17 -5.81 10.50
C ARG A 161 -14.65 -5.59 10.13
N SER A 162 -15.32 -6.65 9.66
CA SER A 162 -16.74 -6.68 9.28
C SER A 162 -17.62 -7.00 10.48
#